data_AF-A0AAN4YXE9-F1
#
_entry.id   AF-A0AAN4YXE9-F1
#
_cell.length_a   1.000
_cell.length_b   1.000
_cell.length_c   1.000
_cell.angle_alpha   90.00
_cell.angle_beta   90.00
_cell.angle_gamma   90.00
#
_symmetry.space_group_name_H-M   'P 1'
#
loop_
_entity.id
_entity.type
_entity.pdbx_description
1 polymer ?
#
loop_
_entity_poly.entity_id
_entity_poly.type
_entity_poly.pdbx_seq_one_letter_code
_entity_poly.pdbx_strand_id
1 'polypeptide(L)'
;MAILRLLSEEVFDFSQDQMTSVKARNLKTSMTQEFSSIFQLCSEVLNTANQPSLIKATLETLLRFLNWIPLGYIFETPIISTLLTRFLDVPEFRNVTLKCLTEIGGLQIGNPYNYDERLIDDREVFKICLEYWTRLVQELYEEMQQLPITDINPLVSMGVSGLSNGGAPHPSTLANYPLRKHKYEEVLSSLRTVMIEKMVRPEEVLIVENDEGEIVREFVKESDTIQLYKTIRECLVYLTHLDVVDTENIMIEKLAKQVDGSEWSWANCNTLCWAIGSISGAMNEETEKRFLVTVIKDLLGLTEMKRGKDNKAVVASNIMYIVGQYPRFLKAHWKFLKTVVNKLFEFMHETHEGRLFNHFTRSLYSNFQ
;
A
#
# COMPACT_ATOMS: atom_id res chain seq x y z
N MET A 1 15.89 -37.94 -8.91
CA MET A 1 15.52 -36.53 -8.64
C MET A 1 15.85 -35.62 -9.81
N ALA A 2 17.13 -35.37 -10.16
CA ALA A 2 17.48 -34.44 -11.26
C ALA A 2 16.77 -34.71 -12.61
N ILE A 3 16.66 -35.98 -13.03
CA ILE A 3 15.93 -36.35 -14.26
C ILE A 3 14.44 -35.98 -14.17
N LEU A 4 13.81 -36.22 -13.02
CA LEU A 4 12.41 -35.87 -12.78
C LEU A 4 12.18 -34.36 -12.81
N ARG A 5 13.14 -33.57 -12.29
CA ARG A 5 13.12 -32.12 -12.38
C ARG A 5 13.17 -31.64 -13.83
N LEU A 6 14.14 -32.12 -14.61
CA LEU A 6 14.28 -31.74 -16.03
C LEU A 6 13.05 -32.13 -16.85
N LEU A 7 12.48 -33.31 -16.58
CA LEU A 7 11.25 -33.75 -17.21
C LEU A 7 10.07 -32.81 -16.88
N SER A 8 9.98 -32.34 -15.63
CA SER A 8 8.97 -31.35 -15.23
C SER A 8 9.12 -30.04 -16.00
N GLU A 9 10.35 -29.52 -16.07
CA GLU A 9 10.65 -28.23 -16.72
C GLU A 9 10.29 -28.29 -18.23
N GLU A 10 10.67 -29.37 -18.92
CA GLU A 10 10.32 -29.57 -20.33
C GLU A 10 8.81 -29.69 -20.57
N VAL A 11 8.09 -30.41 -19.71
CA VAL A 11 6.66 -30.71 -19.90
C VAL A 11 5.76 -29.56 -19.46
N PHE A 12 6.14 -28.79 -18.43
CA PHE A 12 5.27 -27.77 -17.84
C PHE A 12 5.73 -26.34 -18.12
N ASP A 13 7.03 -26.06 -18.16
CA ASP A 13 7.56 -24.72 -18.33
C ASP A 13 7.84 -24.38 -19.81
N PHE A 14 8.42 -25.31 -20.58
CA PHE A 14 8.82 -25.07 -21.99
C PHE A 14 7.86 -25.62 -23.05
N SER A 15 6.79 -26.30 -22.63
CA SER A 15 5.85 -26.97 -23.53
C SER A 15 5.10 -26.05 -24.51
N GLN A 16 4.99 -24.75 -24.23
CA GLN A 16 4.31 -23.79 -25.09
C GLN A 16 5.16 -23.36 -26.30
N ASP A 17 6.49 -23.38 -26.17
CA ASP A 17 7.41 -22.87 -27.20
C ASP A 17 8.06 -23.99 -28.05
N GLN A 18 8.16 -25.22 -27.52
CA GLN A 18 8.96 -26.29 -28.13
C GLN A 18 8.19 -27.51 -28.63
N MET A 19 6.89 -27.64 -28.30
CA MET A 19 6.12 -28.86 -28.56
C MET A 19 4.73 -28.55 -29.13
N THR A 20 4.21 -29.47 -29.95
CA THR A 20 2.82 -29.37 -30.42
C THR A 20 1.85 -29.51 -29.24
N SER A 21 0.76 -28.75 -29.26
CA SER A 21 -0.24 -28.71 -28.18
C SER A 21 -0.78 -30.10 -27.80
N VAL A 22 -0.92 -31.00 -28.77
CA VAL A 22 -1.37 -32.39 -28.57
C VAL A 22 -0.32 -33.22 -27.82
N LYS A 23 0.97 -33.09 -28.17
CA LYS A 23 2.05 -33.84 -27.52
C LYS A 23 2.26 -33.38 -26.07
N ALA A 24 2.19 -32.07 -25.84
CA ALA A 24 2.25 -31.48 -24.50
C ALA A 24 1.09 -31.99 -23.61
N ARG A 25 -0.14 -32.01 -24.13
CA ARG A 25 -1.31 -32.50 -23.39
C ARG A 25 -1.20 -33.97 -23.02
N ASN A 26 -0.70 -34.81 -23.91
CA ASN A 26 -0.54 -36.25 -23.65
C ASN A 26 0.53 -36.50 -22.58
N LEU A 27 1.66 -35.79 -22.63
CA LEU A 27 2.72 -35.90 -21.62
C LEU A 27 2.25 -35.41 -20.25
N LYS A 28 1.53 -34.27 -20.18
CA LYS A 28 0.92 -33.79 -18.93
C LYS A 28 0.00 -34.84 -18.33
N THR A 29 -0.90 -35.41 -19.13
CA THR A 29 -1.85 -36.46 -18.66
C THR A 29 -1.12 -37.68 -18.12
N SER A 30 -0.12 -38.19 -18.87
CA SER A 30 0.66 -39.36 -18.45
C SER A 30 1.44 -39.11 -17.16
N MET A 31 2.00 -37.90 -17.01
CA MET A 31 2.77 -37.54 -15.82
C MET A 31 1.88 -37.32 -14.59
N THR A 32 0.67 -36.78 -14.76
CA THR A 32 -0.32 -36.67 -13.68
C THR A 32 -0.81 -38.03 -13.20
N GLN A 33 -0.98 -39.01 -14.09
CA GLN A 33 -1.40 -40.38 -13.73
C GLN A 33 -0.38 -41.09 -12.84
N GLU A 34 0.91 -40.91 -13.12
CA GLU A 34 2.00 -41.52 -12.36
C GLU A 34 2.49 -40.66 -11.18
N PHE A 35 1.84 -39.51 -10.93
CA PHE A 35 2.33 -38.53 -9.98
C PHE A 35 2.35 -39.05 -8.53
N SER A 36 1.40 -39.92 -8.15
CA SER A 36 1.35 -40.51 -6.82
C SER A 36 2.66 -41.21 -6.45
N SER A 37 3.22 -42.00 -7.36
CA SER A 37 4.50 -42.70 -7.20
C SER A 37 5.67 -41.73 -7.05
N ILE A 38 5.66 -40.64 -7.82
CA ILE A 38 6.68 -39.59 -7.77
C ILE A 38 6.64 -38.86 -6.41
N PHE A 39 5.44 -38.55 -5.92
CA PHE A 39 5.25 -37.87 -4.65
C PHE A 39 5.65 -38.75 -3.46
N GLN A 40 5.30 -40.03 -3.48
CA GLN A 40 5.73 -40.99 -2.47
C GLN A 40 7.25 -41.09 -2.41
N LEU A 41 7.93 -41.16 -3.57
CA LEU A 41 9.38 -41.16 -3.63
C LEU A 41 9.99 -39.89 -3.03
N CYS A 42 9.44 -38.71 -3.36
CA CYS A 42 9.89 -37.45 -2.79
C CYS A 42 9.69 -37.41 -1.27
N SER A 43 8.53 -37.83 -0.78
CA SER A 43 8.20 -37.85 0.65
C SER A 43 9.10 -38.80 1.42
N GLU A 44 9.34 -40.01 0.90
CA GLU A 44 10.22 -41.00 1.54
C GLU A 44 11.64 -40.47 1.66
N VAL A 45 12.16 -39.87 0.59
CA VAL A 45 13.51 -39.27 0.59
C VAL A 45 13.61 -38.09 1.55
N LEU A 46 12.60 -37.21 1.59
CA LEU A 46 12.57 -36.09 2.56
C LEU A 46 12.41 -36.58 4.01
N ASN A 47 11.83 -37.75 4.23
CA ASN A 47 11.67 -38.33 5.57
C ASN A 47 12.88 -39.15 6.05
N THR A 48 13.63 -39.77 5.15
CA THR A 48 14.67 -40.75 5.55
C THR A 48 16.09 -40.36 5.15
N ALA A 49 16.27 -39.48 4.16
CA ALA A 49 17.60 -39.18 3.67
C ALA A 49 18.39 -38.29 4.65
N ASN A 50 19.69 -38.61 4.76
CA ASN A 50 20.67 -37.82 5.51
C ASN A 50 21.72 -37.18 4.60
N GLN A 51 21.75 -37.52 3.30
CA GLN A 51 22.73 -37.02 2.36
C GLN A 51 22.30 -35.66 1.80
N PRO A 52 23.07 -34.56 2.03
CA PRO A 52 22.65 -33.21 1.68
C PRO A 52 22.38 -33.00 0.18
N SER A 53 23.21 -33.58 -0.69
CA SER A 53 23.05 -33.49 -2.14
C SER A 53 21.74 -34.13 -2.63
N LEU A 54 21.32 -35.22 -1.99
CA LEU A 54 20.07 -35.90 -2.32
C LEU A 54 18.85 -35.12 -1.81
N ILE A 55 18.93 -34.58 -0.59
CA ILE A 55 17.89 -33.73 0.01
C ILE A 55 17.67 -32.50 -0.87
N LYS A 56 18.75 -31.77 -1.20
CA LYS A 56 18.69 -30.57 -2.05
C LYS A 56 18.10 -30.88 -3.43
N ALA A 57 18.56 -31.94 -4.08
CA ALA A 57 18.01 -32.35 -5.37
C ALA A 57 16.52 -32.71 -5.27
N THR A 58 16.09 -33.32 -4.18
CA THR A 58 14.67 -33.65 -3.94
C THR A 58 13.83 -32.39 -3.70
N LEU A 59 14.32 -31.43 -2.91
CA LEU A 59 13.63 -30.15 -2.67
C LEU A 59 13.49 -29.32 -3.96
N GLU A 60 14.54 -29.24 -4.77
CA GLU A 60 14.47 -28.57 -6.08
C GLU A 60 13.54 -29.29 -7.06
N THR A 61 13.44 -30.62 -6.96
CA THR A 61 12.48 -31.39 -7.77
C THR A 61 11.05 -31.13 -7.31
N LEU A 62 10.81 -31.14 -5.99
CA LEU A 62 9.51 -30.82 -5.39
C LEU A 62 9.05 -29.42 -5.81
N LEU A 63 9.94 -28.42 -5.77
CA LEU A 63 9.64 -27.05 -6.16
C LEU A 63 8.98 -26.96 -7.55
N ARG A 64 9.49 -27.70 -8.54
CA ARG A 64 8.92 -27.72 -9.90
C ARG A 64 7.57 -28.41 -10.00
N PHE A 65 7.28 -29.32 -9.08
CA PHE A 65 6.00 -30.05 -9.06
C PHE A 65 4.88 -29.26 -8.39
N LEU A 66 5.22 -28.34 -7.48
CA LEU A 66 4.22 -27.57 -6.73
C LEU A 66 3.28 -26.77 -7.63
N ASN A 67 3.73 -26.36 -8.82
CA ASN A 67 2.94 -25.54 -9.74
C ASN A 67 1.76 -26.26 -10.43
N TRP A 68 1.72 -27.59 -10.41
CA TRP A 68 0.71 -28.37 -11.15
C TRP A 68 0.21 -29.63 -10.44
N ILE A 69 0.80 -29.98 -9.29
CA ILE A 69 0.35 -31.09 -8.44
C ILE A 69 -1.10 -30.89 -7.96
N PRO A 70 -1.91 -31.96 -7.88
CA PRO A 70 -3.22 -31.89 -7.25
C PRO A 70 -3.11 -31.45 -5.78
N LEU A 71 -3.91 -30.46 -5.38
CA LEU A 71 -3.83 -29.81 -4.06
C LEU A 71 -3.94 -30.78 -2.88
N GLY A 72 -4.69 -31.88 -3.01
CA GLY A 72 -4.81 -32.91 -1.96
C GLY A 72 -3.44 -33.42 -1.48
N TYR A 73 -2.46 -33.57 -2.36
CA TYR A 73 -1.11 -33.99 -1.95
C TYR A 73 -0.37 -32.94 -1.12
N ILE A 74 -0.70 -31.66 -1.24
CA ILE A 74 -0.09 -30.57 -0.46
C ILE A 74 -0.76 -30.43 0.90
N PHE A 75 -2.10 -30.44 0.94
CA PHE A 75 -2.87 -30.12 2.15
C PHE A 75 -3.32 -31.32 2.97
N GLU A 76 -3.44 -32.51 2.37
CA GLU A 76 -3.85 -33.73 3.06
C GLU A 76 -2.65 -34.58 3.52
N THR A 77 -1.42 -34.15 3.23
CA THR A 77 -0.19 -34.85 3.62
C THR A 77 0.67 -33.99 4.55
N PRO A 78 1.61 -34.58 5.33
CA PRO A 78 2.44 -33.83 6.27
C PRO A 78 3.61 -33.09 5.60
N ILE A 79 3.55 -32.81 4.28
CA ILE A 79 4.67 -32.23 3.53
C ILE A 79 5.03 -30.82 4.03
N ILE A 80 4.04 -29.97 4.34
CA ILE A 80 4.27 -28.62 4.89
C ILE A 80 4.99 -28.71 6.23
N SER A 81 4.51 -29.58 7.13
CA SER A 81 5.13 -29.82 8.44
C SER A 81 6.59 -30.30 8.29
N THR A 82 6.85 -31.19 7.33
CA THR A 82 8.19 -31.71 7.04
C THR A 82 9.12 -30.61 6.54
N LEU A 83 8.65 -29.73 5.64
CA LEU A 83 9.41 -28.58 5.13
C LEU A 83 9.80 -27.61 6.26
N LEU A 84 8.83 -27.25 7.11
CA LEU A 84 9.03 -26.33 8.23
C LEU A 84 9.99 -26.90 9.29
N THR A 85 9.73 -28.11 9.76
CA THR A 85 10.43 -28.66 10.94
C THR A 85 11.82 -29.20 10.62
N ARG A 86 12.06 -29.69 9.39
CA ARG A 86 13.33 -30.36 9.06
C ARG A 86 14.30 -29.53 8.25
N PHE A 87 13.79 -28.61 7.42
CA PHE A 87 14.62 -28.01 6.37
C PHE A 87 14.68 -26.49 6.44
N LEU A 88 13.68 -25.83 7.04
CA LEU A 88 13.64 -24.36 7.09
C LEU A 88 14.76 -23.77 7.98
N ASP A 89 14.98 -24.35 9.15
CA ASP A 89 16.00 -23.88 10.09
C ASP A 89 17.43 -24.18 9.62
N VAL A 90 17.59 -25.20 8.77
CA VAL A 90 18.89 -25.65 8.25
C VAL A 90 19.38 -24.70 7.14
N PRO A 91 20.49 -23.96 7.34
CA PRO A 91 20.94 -22.92 6.39
C PRO A 91 21.17 -23.42 4.96
N GLU A 92 21.60 -24.67 4.78
CA GLU A 92 21.88 -25.27 3.47
C GLU A 92 20.61 -25.48 2.62
N PHE A 93 19.46 -25.73 3.26
CA PHE A 93 18.20 -26.06 2.59
C PHE A 93 17.19 -24.92 2.62
N ARG A 94 17.33 -24.00 3.59
CA ARG A 94 16.43 -22.88 3.87
C ARG A 94 15.90 -22.18 2.62
N ASN A 95 16.78 -21.79 1.69
CA ASN A 95 16.37 -21.02 0.52
C ASN A 95 15.47 -21.82 -0.44
N VAL A 96 15.75 -23.11 -0.63
CA VAL A 96 14.93 -23.96 -1.51
C VAL A 96 13.63 -24.31 -0.81
N THR A 97 13.68 -24.59 0.50
CA THR A 97 12.50 -24.83 1.33
C THR A 97 11.57 -23.63 1.36
N LEU A 98 12.10 -22.42 1.51
CA LEU A 98 11.33 -21.18 1.44
C LEU A 98 10.65 -21.03 0.09
N LYS A 99 11.37 -21.22 -1.02
CA LYS A 99 10.76 -21.21 -2.36
C LYS A 99 9.60 -22.21 -2.47
N CYS A 100 9.76 -23.43 -1.95
CA CYS A 100 8.67 -24.40 -1.94
C CYS A 100 7.45 -23.89 -1.13
N LEU A 101 7.68 -23.30 0.04
CA LEU A 101 6.61 -22.73 0.86
C LEU A 101 5.96 -21.51 0.20
N THR A 102 6.73 -20.69 -0.52
CA THR A 102 6.23 -19.56 -1.31
C THR A 102 5.33 -20.05 -2.44
N GLU A 103 5.75 -21.05 -3.22
CA GLU A 103 4.90 -21.64 -4.27
C GLU A 103 3.63 -22.22 -3.68
N ILE A 104 3.70 -22.95 -2.55
CA ILE A 104 2.51 -23.47 -1.84
C ILE A 104 1.57 -22.34 -1.42
N GLY A 105 2.11 -21.25 -0.86
CA GLY A 105 1.33 -20.07 -0.47
C GLY A 105 0.78 -19.27 -1.65
N GLY A 106 1.41 -19.39 -2.83
CA GLY A 106 0.96 -18.79 -4.08
C GLY A 106 -0.04 -19.64 -4.86
N LEU A 107 -0.31 -20.88 -4.44
CA LEU A 107 -1.31 -21.72 -5.10
C LEU A 107 -2.68 -21.07 -5.00
N GLN A 108 -3.30 -20.92 -6.17
CA GLN A 108 -4.63 -20.35 -6.35
C GLN A 108 -5.70 -21.29 -5.76
N ILE A 109 -5.79 -21.34 -4.43
CA ILE A 109 -6.82 -22.03 -3.67
C ILE A 109 -7.76 -20.96 -3.18
N GLY A 110 -8.46 -20.31 -4.11
CA GLY A 110 -9.30 -19.17 -3.78
C GLY A 110 -8.63 -18.19 -2.81
N ASN A 111 -7.37 -17.79 -3.12
CA ASN A 111 -6.52 -16.67 -2.62
C ASN A 111 -6.63 -16.18 -1.15
N PRO A 112 -5.62 -15.48 -0.58
CA PRO A 112 -4.20 -15.28 -0.97
C PRO A 112 -3.24 -15.51 0.24
N TYR A 113 -1.91 -15.45 0.06
CA TYR A 113 -0.92 -14.68 0.88
C TYR A 113 0.51 -15.25 0.77
N ASN A 114 1.46 -14.44 0.30
CA ASN A 114 2.83 -14.41 0.84
C ASN A 114 3.63 -13.18 0.34
N TYR A 115 4.50 -12.64 1.21
CA TYR A 115 5.46 -11.57 0.93
C TYR A 115 6.88 -11.95 1.35
N ASP A 116 7.88 -11.53 0.55
CA ASP A 116 9.33 -11.57 0.83
C ASP A 116 9.90 -10.13 0.75
N GLU A 117 10.80 -9.81 1.69
CA GLU A 117 11.17 -8.45 2.13
C GLU A 117 12.34 -7.83 1.32
N ARG A 118 12.78 -8.47 0.23
CA ARG A 118 13.86 -7.97 -0.66
C ARG A 118 13.39 -7.44 -2.02
N LEU A 119 12.08 -7.43 -2.27
CA LEU A 119 11.45 -6.89 -3.49
C LEU A 119 10.82 -5.48 -3.31
N ILE A 120 11.11 -4.80 -2.20
CA ILE A 120 10.35 -3.64 -1.69
C ILE A 120 10.40 -2.37 -2.58
N ASP A 121 11.31 -2.29 -3.55
CA ASP A 121 11.36 -1.19 -4.54
C ASP A 121 10.90 -1.59 -5.95
N ASP A 122 10.37 -2.80 -6.13
CA ASP A 122 9.73 -3.17 -7.39
C ASP A 122 8.30 -2.60 -7.45
N ARG A 123 8.07 -1.71 -8.42
CA ARG A 123 6.80 -1.03 -8.67
C ARG A 123 5.65 -2.03 -8.87
N GLU A 124 5.90 -3.20 -9.45
CA GLU A 124 4.87 -4.21 -9.70
C GLU A 124 4.51 -4.97 -8.41
N VAL A 125 5.51 -5.25 -7.57
CA VAL A 125 5.28 -5.89 -6.27
C VAL A 125 4.49 -4.97 -5.36
N PHE A 126 4.82 -3.68 -5.33
CA PHE A 126 4.05 -2.71 -4.56
C PHE A 126 2.59 -2.62 -5.02
N LYS A 127 2.31 -2.70 -6.34
CA LYS A 127 0.93 -2.73 -6.85
C LYS A 127 0.17 -3.96 -6.34
N ILE A 128 0.80 -5.13 -6.35
CA ILE A 128 0.22 -6.38 -5.82
C ILE A 128 -0.03 -6.23 -4.30
N CYS A 129 0.90 -5.62 -3.54
CA CYS A 129 0.72 -5.36 -2.10
C CYS A 129 -0.50 -4.51 -1.90
N LEU A 130 -0.56 -3.42 -2.65
CA LEU A 130 -1.53 -2.37 -2.51
C LEU A 130 -2.93 -2.88 -2.83
N GLU A 131 -3.08 -3.71 -3.87
CA GLU A 131 -4.36 -4.35 -4.18
C GLU A 131 -4.84 -5.23 -3.01
N TYR A 132 -3.95 -6.04 -2.44
CA TYR A 132 -4.29 -6.83 -1.26
C TYR A 132 -4.68 -5.95 -0.07
N TRP A 133 -3.83 -5.00 0.30
CA TRP A 133 -4.06 -4.14 1.45
C TRP A 133 -5.34 -3.33 1.32
N THR A 134 -5.62 -2.81 0.12
CA THR A 134 -6.87 -2.08 -0.20
C THR A 134 -8.08 -2.96 0.05
N ARG A 135 -8.06 -4.21 -0.43
CA ARG A 135 -9.15 -5.16 -0.19
C ARG A 135 -9.32 -5.48 1.29
N LEU A 136 -8.24 -5.72 2.03
CA LEU A 136 -8.30 -5.99 3.47
C LEU A 136 -8.94 -4.81 4.22
N VAL A 137 -8.46 -3.58 4.01
CA VAL A 137 -8.97 -2.41 4.75
C VAL A 137 -10.40 -2.08 4.37
N GLN A 138 -10.80 -2.33 3.11
CA GLN A 138 -12.18 -2.21 2.66
C GLN A 138 -13.07 -3.21 3.39
N GLU A 139 -12.71 -4.49 3.45
CA GLU A 139 -13.51 -5.53 4.15
C GLU A 139 -13.66 -5.22 5.65
N LEU A 140 -12.61 -4.70 6.30
CA LEU A 140 -12.66 -4.27 7.70
C LEU A 140 -13.57 -3.03 7.89
N TYR A 141 -13.55 -2.11 6.93
CA TYR A 141 -14.41 -0.92 6.96
C TYR A 141 -15.88 -1.28 6.72
N GLU A 142 -16.17 -2.20 5.79
CA GLU A 142 -17.52 -2.71 5.53
C GLU A 142 -18.10 -3.42 6.77
N GLU A 143 -17.29 -4.20 7.49
CA GLU A 143 -17.70 -4.81 8.77
C GLU A 143 -18.13 -3.74 9.79
N MET A 144 -17.40 -2.63 9.88
CA MET A 144 -17.78 -1.51 10.75
C MET A 144 -19.09 -0.85 10.32
N GLN A 145 -19.33 -0.72 9.00
CA GLN A 145 -20.56 -0.14 8.47
C GLN A 145 -21.80 -1.03 8.67
N GLN A 146 -21.61 -2.36 8.71
CA GLN A 146 -22.68 -3.34 8.87
C GLN A 146 -23.14 -3.53 10.32
N LEU A 147 -22.49 -2.90 11.29
CA LEU A 147 -22.93 -2.96 12.67
C LEU A 147 -24.38 -2.46 12.78
N PRO A 148 -25.30 -3.21 13.42
CA PRO A 148 -26.68 -2.79 13.64
C PRO A 148 -26.71 -1.69 14.72
N ILE A 149 -26.30 -0.48 14.34
CA ILE A 149 -26.22 0.69 15.22
C ILE A 149 -27.58 1.39 15.30
N THR A 150 -28.50 1.08 14.38
CA THR A 150 -29.86 1.64 14.36
C THR A 150 -30.76 1.15 15.50
N ASP A 151 -30.46 -0.02 16.08
CA ASP A 151 -31.37 -0.67 17.04
C ASP A 151 -31.01 -0.41 18.51
N ILE A 152 -29.90 0.31 18.79
CA ILE A 152 -29.39 0.49 20.16
C ILE A 152 -29.34 1.97 20.53
N ASN A 153 -30.47 2.43 21.09
CA ASN A 153 -30.63 3.60 21.94
C ASN A 153 -30.64 5.00 21.26
N PRO A 154 -31.75 5.78 21.36
CA PRO A 154 -31.88 7.13 20.78
C PRO A 154 -30.83 8.16 21.25
N LEU A 155 -30.21 7.94 22.41
CA LEU A 155 -29.17 8.83 22.95
C LEU A 155 -27.80 8.61 22.29
N VAL A 156 -27.53 7.40 21.78
CA VAL A 156 -26.31 7.05 21.04
C VAL A 156 -26.43 7.49 19.57
N SER A 157 -27.65 7.45 19.02
CA SER A 157 -27.97 7.99 17.69
C SER A 157 -27.45 9.41 17.48
N MET A 158 -27.53 10.29 18.49
CA MET A 158 -27.02 11.67 18.42
C MET A 158 -25.49 11.80 18.45
N GLY A 159 -24.77 10.87 19.10
CA GLY A 159 -23.30 10.86 19.12
C GLY A 159 -22.68 10.15 17.91
N VAL A 160 -23.48 9.31 17.23
CA VAL A 160 -23.03 8.40 16.18
C VAL A 160 -23.62 8.74 14.80
N SER A 161 -24.45 9.79 14.69
CA SER A 161 -24.85 10.41 13.40
C SER A 161 -23.68 10.80 12.49
N GLY A 162 -22.42 10.80 12.99
CA GLY A 162 -21.22 10.91 12.16
C GLY A 162 -21.05 9.78 11.13
N LEU A 163 -21.60 8.58 11.38
CA LEU A 163 -21.55 7.45 10.43
C LEU A 163 -22.43 7.68 9.20
N SER A 164 -23.57 8.37 9.34
CA SER A 164 -24.44 8.74 8.21
C SER A 164 -24.00 10.02 7.50
N ASN A 165 -23.16 10.85 8.14
CA ASN A 165 -22.77 12.18 7.65
C ASN A 165 -21.35 12.24 7.07
N GLY A 166 -20.75 11.10 6.72
CA GLY A 166 -19.53 11.04 5.91
C GLY A 166 -18.25 11.51 6.61
N GLY A 167 -18.05 11.15 7.89
CA GLY A 167 -16.78 11.37 8.58
C GLY A 167 -16.38 10.20 9.46
N ALA A 168 -15.06 9.95 9.56
CA ALA A 168 -14.50 8.88 10.37
C ALA A 168 -15.00 8.93 11.83
N PRO A 169 -15.50 7.81 12.38
CA PRO A 169 -15.91 7.73 13.78
C PRO A 169 -14.69 7.80 14.69
N HIS A 170 -14.88 8.32 15.91
CA HIS A 170 -13.82 8.29 16.91
C HIS A 170 -13.57 6.84 17.36
N PRO A 171 -12.32 6.33 17.38
CA PRO A 171 -12.02 4.91 17.61
C PRO A 171 -12.59 4.37 18.94
N SER A 172 -12.65 5.21 19.98
CA SER A 172 -13.22 4.85 21.29
C SER A 172 -14.70 4.43 21.26
N THR A 173 -15.49 4.85 20.26
CA THR A 173 -16.90 4.44 20.16
C THR A 173 -17.04 2.97 19.76
N LEU A 174 -16.02 2.42 19.08
CA LEU A 174 -16.01 1.06 18.55
C LEU A 174 -15.18 0.09 19.39
N ALA A 175 -14.44 0.60 20.39
CA ALA A 175 -13.53 -0.21 21.22
C ALA A 175 -14.20 -1.39 21.93
N ASN A 176 -15.50 -1.27 22.26
CA ASN A 176 -16.24 -2.32 22.95
C ASN A 176 -16.88 -3.37 22.01
N TYR A 177 -16.74 -3.21 20.69
CA TYR A 177 -17.28 -4.15 19.71
C TYR A 177 -16.24 -5.21 19.32
N PRO A 178 -16.63 -6.48 19.15
CA PRO A 178 -15.71 -7.55 18.77
C PRO A 178 -15.42 -7.53 17.24
N LEU A 179 -14.81 -6.46 16.76
CA LEU A 179 -14.48 -6.26 15.34
C LEU A 179 -13.17 -6.95 14.95
N ARG A 180 -13.05 -7.40 13.68
CA ARG A 180 -11.80 -7.98 13.16
C ARG A 180 -10.67 -6.96 13.14
N LYS A 181 -10.98 -5.67 12.98
CA LYS A 181 -9.96 -4.59 12.92
C LYS A 181 -9.03 -4.59 14.15
N HIS A 182 -9.55 -4.93 15.33
CA HIS A 182 -8.78 -4.94 16.58
C HIS A 182 -7.66 -6.00 16.57
N LYS A 183 -7.78 -7.05 15.74
CA LYS A 183 -6.72 -8.06 15.58
C LYS A 183 -5.53 -7.55 14.77
N TYR A 184 -5.71 -6.47 14.02
CA TYR A 184 -4.72 -5.91 13.10
C TYR A 184 -4.24 -4.53 13.53
N GLU A 185 -4.51 -4.08 14.76
CA GLU A 185 -4.24 -2.70 15.21
C GLU A 185 -2.80 -2.23 14.91
N GLU A 186 -1.79 -2.99 15.35
CA GLU A 186 -0.37 -2.68 15.10
C GLU A 186 -0.02 -2.73 13.60
N VAL A 187 -0.59 -3.69 12.86
CA VAL A 187 -0.37 -3.87 11.43
C VAL A 187 -0.96 -2.70 10.65
N LEU A 188 -2.16 -2.24 11.00
CA LEU A 188 -2.84 -1.11 10.38
C LEU A 188 -2.12 0.21 10.67
N SER A 189 -1.54 0.38 11.86
CA SER A 189 -0.71 1.55 12.17
C SER A 189 0.58 1.57 11.35
N SER A 190 1.25 0.42 11.24
CA SER A 190 2.43 0.27 10.36
C SER A 190 2.07 0.51 8.88
N LEU A 191 0.93 -0.01 8.44
CA LEU A 191 0.44 0.16 7.07
C LEU A 191 0.13 1.62 6.74
N ARG A 192 -0.44 2.40 7.67
CA ARG A 192 -0.62 3.86 7.48
C ARG A 192 0.70 4.55 7.21
N THR A 193 1.74 4.22 7.98
CA THR A 193 3.09 4.76 7.79
C THR A 193 3.62 4.45 6.40
N VAL A 194 3.50 3.20 5.95
CA VAL A 194 3.93 2.77 4.60
C VAL A 194 3.16 3.49 3.50
N MET A 195 1.83 3.62 3.62
CA MET A 195 0.99 4.31 2.62
C MET A 195 1.32 5.80 2.51
N ILE A 196 1.67 6.45 3.63
CA ILE A 196 2.12 7.85 3.65
C ILE A 196 3.48 7.99 2.97
N GLU A 197 4.43 7.11 3.27
CA GLU A 197 5.80 7.17 2.73
C GLU A 197 5.87 6.83 1.24
N LYS A 198 5.05 5.88 0.77
CA LYS A 198 4.99 5.45 -0.63
C LYS A 198 3.99 6.27 -1.47
N MET A 199 3.43 7.34 -0.92
CA MET A 199 2.46 8.19 -1.61
C MET A 199 3.07 8.77 -2.90
N VAL A 200 2.35 8.60 -4.01
CA VAL A 200 2.81 9.11 -5.32
C VAL A 200 2.17 10.46 -5.65
N ARG A 201 2.80 11.19 -6.56
CA ARG A 201 2.47 12.58 -6.92
C ARG A 201 1.04 12.73 -7.50
N PRO A 202 0.12 13.48 -6.83
CA PRO A 202 -1.25 13.76 -7.30
C PRO A 202 -1.30 14.56 -8.60
N GLU A 203 -2.32 14.39 -9.44
CA GLU A 203 -2.44 15.05 -10.76
C GLU A 203 -2.45 16.58 -10.70
N GLU A 204 -2.91 17.14 -9.59
CA GLU A 204 -2.95 18.58 -9.35
C GLU A 204 -1.55 19.18 -9.17
N VAL A 205 -0.58 18.40 -8.69
CA VAL A 205 0.80 18.85 -8.46
C VAL A 205 1.59 18.80 -9.78
N LEU A 206 1.82 19.99 -10.35
CA LEU A 206 2.51 20.20 -11.63
C LEU A 206 4.01 20.52 -11.50
N ILE A 207 4.51 20.69 -10.28
CA ILE A 207 5.90 21.07 -10.00
C ILE A 207 6.70 19.81 -9.67
N VAL A 208 7.88 19.69 -10.26
CA VAL A 208 8.67 18.46 -10.29
C VAL A 208 10.15 18.79 -10.24
N GLU A 209 10.93 17.97 -9.55
CA GLU A 209 12.39 17.99 -9.64
C GLU A 209 12.81 17.15 -10.86
N ASN A 210 13.58 17.74 -11.78
CA ASN A 210 14.15 17.02 -12.92
C ASN A 210 15.43 16.24 -12.52
N ASP A 211 16.00 15.46 -13.43
CA ASP A 211 17.23 14.68 -13.19
C ASP A 211 18.46 15.55 -12.85
N GLU A 212 18.39 16.86 -13.12
CA GLU A 212 19.44 17.84 -12.84
C GLU A 212 19.26 18.51 -11.46
N GLY A 213 18.20 18.16 -10.71
CA GLY A 213 17.87 18.73 -9.39
C GLY A 213 17.17 20.10 -9.47
N GLU A 214 16.70 20.51 -10.64
CA GLU A 214 15.99 21.77 -10.86
C GLU A 214 14.47 21.58 -10.79
N ILE A 215 13.80 22.60 -10.25
CA ILE A 215 12.34 22.62 -10.12
C ILE A 215 11.71 23.09 -11.45
N VAL A 216 11.04 22.17 -12.15
CA VAL A 216 10.39 22.37 -13.46
C VAL A 216 8.88 22.10 -13.42
N ARG A 217 8.19 22.49 -14.50
CA ARG A 217 6.75 22.23 -14.68
C ARG A 217 6.52 21.06 -15.62
N GLU A 218 5.72 20.08 -15.20
CA GLU A 218 5.34 18.93 -16.02
C GLU A 218 3.81 18.88 -16.17
N PHE A 219 3.33 18.74 -17.42
CA PHE A 219 1.89 18.71 -17.74
C PHE A 219 1.36 17.32 -18.09
N VAL A 220 2.25 16.39 -18.44
CA VAL A 220 1.88 15.06 -18.90
C VAL A 220 2.28 14.07 -17.82
N LYS A 221 1.34 13.25 -17.37
CA LYS A 221 1.63 12.12 -16.48
C LYS A 221 1.30 10.82 -17.16
N GLU A 222 2.06 9.79 -16.78
CA GLU A 222 1.74 8.41 -17.11
C GLU A 222 0.42 7.99 -16.46
N SER A 223 -0.46 7.36 -17.24
CA SER A 223 -1.76 6.84 -16.76
C SER A 223 -1.59 5.91 -15.56
N ASP A 224 -0.54 5.09 -15.56
CA ASP A 224 -0.26 4.12 -14.49
C ASP A 224 0.01 4.78 -13.14
N THR A 225 0.66 5.95 -13.13
CA THR A 225 0.95 6.69 -11.89
C THR A 225 -0.30 7.33 -11.33
N ILE A 226 -1.22 7.77 -12.19
CA ILE A 226 -2.54 8.29 -11.77
C ILE A 226 -3.37 7.17 -11.15
N GLN A 227 -3.38 5.98 -11.76
CA GLN A 227 -4.08 4.83 -11.19
C GLN A 227 -3.48 4.41 -9.85
N LEU A 228 -2.15 4.36 -9.75
CA LEU A 228 -1.45 4.05 -8.51
C LEU A 228 -1.82 5.05 -7.40
N TYR A 229 -1.81 6.35 -7.70
CA TYR A 229 -2.27 7.39 -6.77
C TYR A 229 -3.68 7.13 -6.26
N LYS A 230 -4.62 6.82 -7.15
CA LYS A 230 -6.03 6.57 -6.80
C LYS A 230 -6.15 5.39 -5.83
N THR A 231 -5.43 4.30 -6.07
CA THR A 231 -5.48 3.12 -5.21
C THR A 231 -4.82 3.37 -3.85
N ILE A 232 -3.67 4.08 -3.78
CA ILE A 232 -3.05 4.44 -2.49
C ILE A 232 -3.99 5.36 -1.70
N ARG A 233 -4.58 6.37 -2.36
CA ARG A 233 -5.55 7.29 -1.76
C ARG A 233 -6.73 6.52 -1.18
N GLU A 234 -7.33 5.61 -1.94
CA GLU A 234 -8.45 4.79 -1.50
C GLU A 234 -8.09 3.97 -0.25
N CYS A 235 -6.95 3.28 -0.27
CA CYS A 235 -6.44 2.53 0.87
C CYS A 235 -6.26 3.42 2.12
N LEU A 236 -5.63 4.58 1.96
CA LEU A 236 -5.37 5.52 3.05
C LEU A 236 -6.67 6.15 3.61
N VAL A 237 -7.67 6.40 2.76
CA VAL A 237 -8.99 6.86 3.18
C VAL A 237 -9.69 5.80 4.04
N TYR A 238 -9.67 4.52 3.64
CA TYR A 238 -10.22 3.44 4.49
C TYR A 238 -9.47 3.35 5.82
N LEU A 239 -8.13 3.38 5.81
CA LEU A 239 -7.32 3.37 7.03
C LEU A 239 -7.66 4.53 7.99
N THR A 240 -7.96 5.70 7.44
CA THR A 240 -8.37 6.89 8.20
C THR A 240 -9.75 6.70 8.83
N HIS A 241 -10.67 6.01 8.17
CA HIS A 241 -11.96 5.66 8.76
C HIS A 241 -11.85 4.58 9.85
N LEU A 242 -10.89 3.65 9.71
CA LEU A 242 -10.66 2.59 10.70
C LEU A 242 -10.06 3.13 12.01
N ASP A 243 -9.21 4.16 11.91
CA ASP A 243 -8.70 4.94 13.04
C ASP A 243 -8.21 6.33 12.58
N VAL A 244 -8.99 7.36 12.88
CA VAL A 244 -8.65 8.74 12.52
C VAL A 244 -7.58 9.33 13.43
N VAL A 245 -7.50 8.87 14.68
CA VAL A 245 -6.58 9.42 15.69
C VAL A 245 -5.16 8.95 15.39
N ASP A 246 -5.00 7.66 15.06
CA ASP A 246 -3.71 7.10 14.65
C ASP A 246 -3.20 7.76 13.35
N THR A 247 -4.05 7.95 12.34
CA THR A 247 -3.68 8.68 11.12
C THR A 247 -3.25 10.13 11.42
N GLU A 248 -4.02 10.86 12.25
CA GLU A 248 -3.69 12.24 12.65
C GLU A 248 -2.32 12.29 13.35
N ASN A 249 -2.07 11.38 14.29
CA ASN A 249 -0.82 11.34 15.05
C ASN A 249 0.39 11.04 14.16
N ILE A 250 0.30 10.04 13.27
CA ILE A 250 1.41 9.69 12.35
C ILE A 250 1.76 10.88 11.44
N MET A 251 0.75 11.54 10.86
CA MET A 251 0.96 12.69 9.96
C MET A 251 1.56 13.88 10.71
N ILE A 252 1.10 14.18 11.93
CA ILE A 252 1.65 15.27 12.76
C ILE A 252 3.09 14.96 13.20
N GLU A 253 3.39 13.72 13.62
CA GLU A 253 4.74 13.33 14.02
C GLU A 253 5.72 13.48 12.84
N LYS A 254 5.34 12.97 11.66
CA LYS A 254 6.16 13.14 10.44
C LYS A 254 6.34 14.60 10.07
N LEU A 255 5.31 15.43 10.21
CA LEU A 255 5.42 16.87 9.95
C LEU A 255 6.38 17.55 10.93
N ALA A 256 6.32 17.20 12.21
CA ALA A 256 7.24 17.71 13.22
C ALA A 256 8.70 17.42 12.88
N LYS A 257 9.00 16.20 12.38
CA LYS A 257 10.33 15.81 11.90
C LYS A 257 10.80 16.55 10.64
N GLN A 258 9.87 17.06 9.83
CA GLN A 258 10.20 17.97 8.72
C GLN A 258 10.57 19.38 9.24
N VAL A 259 9.87 19.84 10.27
CA VAL A 259 10.05 21.19 10.87
C VAL A 259 11.31 21.28 11.71
N ASP A 260 11.60 20.28 12.54
CA ASP A 260 12.83 20.24 13.35
C ASP A 260 14.10 19.97 12.51
N GLY A 261 13.91 19.46 11.29
CA GLY A 261 14.97 19.21 10.31
C GLY A 261 15.61 17.82 10.38
N SER A 262 15.16 16.93 11.27
CA SER A 262 15.70 15.58 11.45
C SER A 262 15.51 14.68 10.22
N GLU A 263 14.36 14.79 9.54
CA GLU A 263 14.01 14.00 8.36
C GLU A 263 13.71 14.88 7.12
N TRP A 264 14.16 16.14 7.15
CA TRP A 264 13.86 17.10 6.08
C TRP A 264 14.45 16.67 4.74
N SER A 265 13.57 16.48 3.75
CA SER A 265 13.91 16.37 2.34
C SER A 265 12.72 16.79 1.48
N TRP A 266 12.96 17.19 0.23
CA TRP A 266 11.86 17.53 -0.69
C TRP A 266 10.94 16.34 -0.88
N ALA A 267 11.51 15.14 -1.07
CA ALA A 267 10.75 13.90 -1.21
C ALA A 267 9.84 13.63 0.00
N ASN A 268 10.37 13.65 1.22
CA ASN A 268 9.60 13.35 2.43
C ASN A 268 8.51 14.39 2.71
N CYS A 269 8.81 15.67 2.51
CA CYS A 269 7.84 16.75 2.67
C CYS A 269 6.71 16.62 1.63
N ASN A 270 7.06 16.33 0.38
CA ASN A 270 6.11 16.13 -0.70
C ASN A 270 5.20 14.93 -0.45
N THR A 271 5.74 13.73 -0.18
CA THR A 271 4.93 12.52 0.03
C THR A 271 3.98 12.67 1.22
N LEU A 272 4.44 13.29 2.31
CA LEU A 272 3.60 13.62 3.45
C LEU A 272 2.46 14.57 3.07
N CYS A 273 2.75 15.67 2.36
CA CYS A 273 1.72 16.65 1.99
C CYS A 273 0.72 16.09 0.96
N TRP A 274 1.17 15.22 0.07
CA TRP A 274 0.31 14.47 -0.85
C TRP A 274 -0.62 13.54 -0.09
N ALA A 275 -0.11 12.82 0.91
CA ALA A 275 -0.91 11.94 1.75
C ALA A 275 -1.96 12.74 2.54
N ILE A 276 -1.57 13.87 3.14
CA ILE A 276 -2.47 14.80 3.84
C ILE A 276 -3.58 15.27 2.90
N GLY A 277 -3.28 15.79 1.72
CA GLY A 277 -4.33 16.25 0.79
C GLY A 277 -5.25 15.12 0.31
N SER A 278 -4.73 13.90 0.18
CA SER A 278 -5.48 12.76 -0.36
C SER A 278 -6.62 12.27 0.54
N ILE A 279 -6.52 12.47 1.86
CA ILE A 279 -7.52 12.06 2.86
C ILE A 279 -8.63 13.12 3.07
N SER A 280 -8.68 14.14 2.22
CA SER A 280 -9.74 15.17 2.28
C SER A 280 -11.13 14.56 2.28
N GLY A 281 -11.97 15.01 3.22
CA GLY A 281 -13.32 14.51 3.41
C GLY A 281 -13.44 13.20 4.22
N ALA A 282 -12.33 12.53 4.57
CA ALA A 282 -12.39 11.33 5.42
C ALA A 282 -12.63 11.66 6.91
N MET A 283 -12.24 12.86 7.34
CA MET A 283 -12.41 13.32 8.72
C MET A 283 -13.73 14.07 8.91
N ASN A 284 -14.28 14.03 10.12
CA ASN A 284 -15.37 14.94 10.50
C ASN A 284 -14.87 16.40 10.53
N GLU A 285 -15.77 17.37 10.38
CA GLU A 285 -15.42 18.78 10.20
C GLU A 285 -14.60 19.37 11.37
N GLU A 286 -14.89 18.96 12.61
CA GLU A 286 -14.19 19.44 13.79
C GLU A 286 -12.73 18.93 13.87
N THR A 287 -12.54 17.63 13.60
CA THR A 287 -11.23 16.98 13.59
C THR A 287 -10.40 17.49 12.41
N GLU A 288 -11.00 17.55 11.22
CA GLU A 288 -10.38 18.11 10.01
C GLU A 288 -9.90 19.54 10.25
N LYS A 289 -10.73 20.38 10.87
CA LYS A 289 -10.37 21.76 11.21
C LYS A 289 -9.16 21.82 12.12
N ARG A 290 -9.14 21.07 13.23
CA ARG A 290 -8.01 21.05 14.18
C ARG A 290 -6.72 20.59 13.49
N PHE A 291 -6.83 19.52 12.72
CA PHE A 291 -5.72 18.93 11.99
C PHE A 291 -5.13 19.93 10.97
N LEU A 292 -5.96 20.52 10.11
CA LEU A 292 -5.50 21.46 9.08
C LEU A 292 -4.91 22.75 9.64
N VAL A 293 -5.44 23.29 10.74
CA VAL A 293 -4.86 24.47 11.38
C VAL A 293 -3.43 24.19 11.84
N THR A 294 -3.18 23.00 12.39
CA THR A 294 -1.83 22.58 12.83
C THR A 294 -0.92 22.41 11.62
N VAL A 295 -1.34 21.62 10.63
CA VAL A 295 -0.55 21.33 9.42
C VAL A 295 -0.13 22.60 8.70
N ILE A 296 -1.08 23.51 8.43
CA ILE A 296 -0.78 24.69 7.62
C ILE A 296 0.05 25.71 8.40
N LYS A 297 -0.15 25.83 9.71
CA LYS A 297 0.70 26.68 10.55
C LYS A 297 2.16 26.22 10.53
N ASP A 298 2.37 24.91 10.64
CA ASP A 298 3.70 24.32 10.64
C ASP A 298 4.37 24.44 9.26
N LEU A 299 3.63 24.23 8.16
CA LEU A 299 4.15 24.44 6.79
C LEU A 299 4.46 25.91 6.49
N LEU A 300 3.65 26.86 6.97
CA LEU A 300 3.95 28.28 6.84
C LEU A 300 5.21 28.65 7.63
N GLY A 301 5.36 28.14 8.86
CA GLY A 301 6.59 28.29 9.65
C GLY A 301 7.80 27.70 8.93
N LEU A 302 7.65 26.52 8.32
CA LEU A 302 8.69 25.87 7.53
C LEU A 302 9.12 26.70 6.32
N THR A 303 8.17 27.36 5.65
CA THR A 303 8.43 28.27 4.53
C THR A 303 9.28 29.48 4.95
N GLU A 304 9.10 29.97 6.19
CA GLU A 304 9.89 31.07 6.74
C GLU A 304 11.28 30.62 7.21
N MET A 305 11.38 29.40 7.77
CA MET A 305 12.63 28.82 8.27
C MET A 305 13.59 28.41 7.15
N LYS A 306 13.09 27.81 6.07
CA LYS A 306 13.93 27.31 4.98
C LYS A 306 14.37 28.45 4.07
N ARG A 307 15.68 28.49 3.79
CA ARG A 307 16.30 29.45 2.86
C ARG A 307 16.43 28.85 1.46
N GLY A 308 16.48 29.70 0.45
CA GLY A 308 16.61 29.27 -0.95
C GLY A 308 15.26 29.24 -1.66
N LYS A 309 15.28 29.57 -2.95
CA LYS A 309 14.07 29.69 -3.78
C LYS A 309 13.39 28.34 -3.97
N ASP A 310 14.16 27.29 -4.25
CA ASP A 310 13.61 25.95 -4.52
C ASP A 310 12.94 25.35 -3.28
N ASN A 311 13.55 25.51 -2.10
CA ASN A 311 12.94 25.10 -0.83
C ASN A 311 11.58 25.79 -0.59
N LYS A 312 11.51 27.10 -0.86
CA LYS A 312 10.27 27.87 -0.71
C LYS A 312 9.21 27.43 -1.72
N ALA A 313 9.60 27.22 -2.98
CA ALA A 313 8.72 26.74 -4.02
C ALA A 313 8.12 25.37 -3.69
N VAL A 314 8.94 24.45 -3.17
CA VAL A 314 8.49 23.10 -2.74
C VAL A 314 7.46 23.21 -1.62
N VAL A 315 7.75 23.92 -0.52
CA VAL A 315 6.82 24.04 0.61
C VAL A 315 5.55 24.80 0.21
N ALA A 316 5.69 25.86 -0.58
CA ALA A 316 4.55 26.61 -1.12
C ALA A 316 3.64 25.70 -1.97
N SER A 317 4.22 24.88 -2.85
CA SER A 317 3.45 23.94 -3.69
C SER A 317 2.64 22.94 -2.86
N ASN A 318 3.21 22.44 -1.76
CA ASN A 318 2.55 21.53 -0.84
C ASN A 318 1.40 22.21 -0.08
N ILE A 319 1.60 23.44 0.42
CA ILE A 319 0.53 24.23 1.03
C ILE A 319 -0.61 24.45 0.04
N MET A 320 -0.29 24.78 -1.22
CA MET A 320 -1.29 25.01 -2.26
C MET A 320 -2.09 23.77 -2.58
N TYR A 321 -1.41 22.64 -2.70
CA TYR A 321 -2.07 21.36 -2.93
C TYR A 321 -3.03 21.02 -1.78
N ILE A 322 -2.56 21.04 -0.52
CA ILE A 322 -3.40 20.75 0.64
C ILE A 322 -4.60 21.71 0.65
N VAL A 323 -4.38 23.01 0.57
CA VAL A 323 -5.47 23.98 0.62
C VAL A 323 -6.46 23.77 -0.54
N GLY A 324 -5.99 23.42 -1.73
CA GLY A 324 -6.83 23.07 -2.89
C GLY A 324 -7.73 21.85 -2.66
N GLN A 325 -7.28 20.88 -1.88
CA GLN A 325 -8.03 19.66 -1.58
C GLN A 325 -9.10 19.85 -0.50
N TYR A 326 -9.05 20.91 0.32
CA TYR A 326 -9.96 21.12 1.46
C TYR A 326 -10.92 22.33 1.28
N PRO A 327 -11.81 22.32 0.28
CA PRO A 327 -12.74 23.44 0.05
C PRO A 327 -13.73 23.63 1.19
N ARG A 328 -14.15 22.56 1.88
CA ARG A 328 -15.07 22.61 3.05
C ARG A 328 -14.51 23.52 4.15
N PHE A 329 -13.26 23.26 4.56
CA PHE A 329 -12.56 24.05 5.57
C PHE A 329 -12.43 25.52 5.18
N LEU A 330 -12.07 25.80 3.92
CA LEU A 330 -11.91 27.17 3.44
C LEU A 330 -13.22 27.96 3.41
N LYS A 331 -14.32 27.33 3.00
CA LYS A 331 -15.67 27.95 3.01
C LYS A 331 -16.09 28.35 4.43
N ALA A 332 -15.71 27.57 5.44
CA ALA A 332 -15.99 27.89 6.84
C ALA A 332 -15.05 28.94 7.47
N HIS A 333 -13.88 29.22 6.86
CA HIS A 333 -12.82 30.03 7.46
C HIS A 333 -12.32 31.16 6.56
N TRP A 334 -13.16 32.18 6.33
CA TRP A 334 -12.86 33.32 5.45
C TRP A 334 -11.51 34.03 5.71
N LYS A 335 -11.16 34.30 6.97
CA LYS A 335 -9.88 34.96 7.31
C LYS A 335 -8.68 34.11 6.86
N PHE A 336 -8.81 32.80 6.99
CA PHE A 336 -7.79 31.85 6.59
C PHE A 336 -7.67 31.79 5.07
N LEU A 337 -8.81 31.65 4.38
CA LEU A 337 -8.86 31.71 2.91
C LEU A 337 -8.21 32.99 2.38
N LYS A 338 -8.52 34.15 2.96
CA LYS A 338 -7.90 35.43 2.59
C LYS A 338 -6.38 35.41 2.77
N THR A 339 -5.89 34.83 3.87
CA THR A 339 -4.45 34.74 4.16
C THR A 339 -3.76 33.84 3.16
N VAL A 340 -4.32 32.65 2.88
CA VAL A 340 -3.76 31.74 1.88
C VAL A 340 -3.77 32.40 0.51
N VAL A 341 -4.91 32.97 0.07
CA VAL A 341 -5.01 33.64 -1.24
C VAL A 341 -4.02 34.80 -1.39
N ASN A 342 -3.81 35.61 -0.35
CA ASN A 342 -2.78 36.64 -0.36
C ASN A 342 -1.38 36.03 -0.49
N LYS A 343 -1.10 34.92 0.20
CA LYS A 343 0.17 34.21 0.08
C LYS A 343 0.35 33.61 -1.32
N LEU A 344 -0.71 33.08 -1.94
CA LEU A 344 -0.70 32.66 -3.35
C LEU A 344 -0.32 33.82 -4.27
N PHE A 345 -0.89 35.01 -4.03
CA PHE A 345 -0.53 36.20 -4.80
C PHE A 345 0.94 36.58 -4.60
N GLU A 346 1.48 36.50 -3.39
CA GLU A 346 2.92 36.72 -3.14
C GLU A 346 3.78 35.73 -3.95
N PHE A 347 3.48 34.43 -3.89
CA PHE A 347 4.16 33.39 -4.68
C PHE A 347 4.01 33.64 -6.19
N MET A 348 2.90 34.21 -6.65
CA MET A 348 2.71 34.54 -8.06
C MET A 348 3.57 35.73 -8.56
N HIS A 349 4.02 36.61 -7.67
CA HIS A 349 4.89 37.74 -8.04
C HIS A 349 6.38 37.38 -7.99
N GLU A 350 6.74 36.21 -7.45
CA GLU A 350 8.10 35.68 -7.54
C GLU A 350 8.38 35.19 -8.98
N THR A 351 9.41 35.74 -9.63
CA THR A 351 9.68 35.61 -11.08
C THR A 351 9.84 34.18 -11.60
N HIS A 352 10.16 33.22 -10.74
CA HIS A 352 10.29 31.79 -11.08
C HIS A 352 8.98 31.01 -10.79
N GLU A 353 8.28 31.40 -9.73
CA GLU A 353 7.09 30.74 -9.17
C GLU A 353 5.79 31.16 -9.89
N GLY A 354 5.68 32.41 -10.35
CA GLY A 354 4.45 32.96 -10.93
C GLY A 354 3.94 32.30 -12.21
N ARG A 355 4.82 31.65 -12.99
CA ARG A 355 4.40 30.85 -14.15
C ARG A 355 3.94 29.44 -13.77
N LEU A 356 4.40 28.92 -12.63
CA LEU A 356 4.06 27.58 -12.14
C LEU A 356 2.66 27.56 -11.49
N PHE A 357 2.33 28.59 -10.72
CA PHE A 357 1.13 28.60 -9.85
C PHE A 357 -0.15 29.19 -10.46
N ASN A 358 -0.07 29.78 -11.65
CA ASN A 358 -1.21 30.41 -12.34
C ASN A 358 -2.38 29.45 -12.69
N HIS A 359 -2.15 28.13 -12.70
CA HIS A 359 -3.21 27.13 -12.94
C HIS A 359 -3.87 26.67 -11.64
N PHE A 360 -3.10 26.55 -10.55
CA PHE A 360 -3.63 26.24 -9.22
C PHE A 360 -4.65 27.28 -8.75
N THR A 361 -4.38 28.56 -9.00
CA THR A 361 -5.34 29.63 -8.71
C THR A 361 -6.61 29.49 -9.54
N ARG A 362 -6.53 29.14 -10.83
CA ARG A 362 -7.73 28.87 -11.65
C ARG A 362 -8.56 27.69 -11.14
N SER A 363 -7.92 26.60 -10.70
CA SER A 363 -8.59 25.44 -10.10
C SER A 363 -9.23 25.76 -8.74
N LEU A 364 -8.53 26.54 -7.89
CA LEU A 364 -9.11 27.08 -6.66
C LEU A 364 -10.34 27.95 -6.97
N TYR A 365 -10.23 28.90 -7.91
CA TYR A 365 -11.35 29.76 -8.31
C TYR A 365 -12.55 28.96 -8.86
N SER A 366 -12.34 27.87 -9.60
CA SER A 366 -13.44 27.03 -10.09
C SER A 366 -14.14 26.24 -9.00
N ASN A 367 -13.45 25.88 -7.91
CA ASN A 367 -14.04 25.15 -6.77
C ASN A 367 -14.88 26.06 -5.83
N PHE A 368 -14.82 27.39 -6.03
CA PHE A 368 -15.57 28.40 -5.27
C PHE A 368 -16.70 29.09 -6.05
N GLN A 369 -16.91 28.74 -7.33
CA GLN A 369 -18.20 28.97 -8.03
C GLN A 369 -19.16 27.82 -7.73
#